data_AF-A0A374VLL8-F1
#
_entry.id   AF-A0A374VLL8-F1
#
_cell.length_a   1.000
_cell.length_b   1.000
_cell.length_c   1.000
_cell.angle_alpha   90.00
_cell.angle_beta   90.00
_cell.angle_gamma   90.00
#
_symmetry.space_group_name_H-M   'P 1'
#
loop_
_entity.id
_entity.type
_entity.pdbx_description
1 polymer ?
#
loop_
_entity_poly.entity_id
_entity_poly.type
_entity_poly.pdbx_seq_one_letter_code
_entity_poly.pdbx_strand_id
1 'polypeptide(L)'
;MKGTHTVVVERAKVKYTLTFKRNISFIRGNSGTGKTTLVSMIRDFNDRGQESGVTLSCDVPCETLSGRRWERELSIIEDSIIFLDEGNEFIYSKDFAKAVNGSSNYFVLISRRDVSELPYSVDEILKLVNTTSKTINGRKSDRRFYSVTKPLYDHTTSMLYQDLNVGFEIPDAVVVEDSKSGYQFFSTLCNRLGIPCYTATGVANLKRTIHECPEQNILAIGDGAAFGPYIEKVLGQRVYKNVLLFLPESFEWTLLQSGLIPNNDIPKILKDPSSYIESRDYLSWERFFTDMLVKYSTDTRYAYKKTKLNEQYLKPQAMNAVANVLPECLRAE
;
A
#
# COMPACT_ATOMS: atom_id res chain seq x y z
N MET A 1 -11.50 4.14 12.73
CA MET A 1 -11.11 2.73 12.86
C MET A 1 -9.62 2.51 12.72
N LYS A 2 -9.09 1.58 13.53
CA LYS A 2 -7.70 1.08 13.47
C LYS A 2 -7.71 -0.44 13.58
N GLY A 3 -6.62 -1.07 13.14
CA GLY A 3 -6.39 -2.49 13.28
C GLY A 3 -6.57 -3.27 11.98
N THR A 4 -6.50 -4.58 12.13
CA THR A 4 -6.68 -5.54 11.04
C THR A 4 -8.05 -6.19 11.19
N HIS A 5 -8.87 -6.11 10.14
CA HIS A 5 -10.23 -6.66 10.14
C HIS A 5 -10.35 -7.80 9.14
N THR A 6 -11.00 -8.88 9.55
CA THR A 6 -11.26 -10.04 8.70
C THR A 6 -12.74 -10.15 8.40
N VAL A 7 -13.07 -10.15 7.11
CA VAL A 7 -14.43 -10.30 6.58
C VAL A 7 -14.59 -11.70 6.01
N VAL A 8 -15.58 -12.44 6.52
CA VAL A 8 -15.98 -13.74 6.00
C VAL A 8 -17.39 -13.64 5.41
N VAL A 9 -17.51 -13.90 4.12
CA VAL A 9 -18.80 -13.88 3.41
C VAL A 9 -19.05 -15.24 2.76
N GLU A 10 -20.15 -15.90 3.10
CA GLU A 10 -20.44 -17.26 2.67
C GLU A 10 -21.88 -17.41 2.16
N ARG A 11 -22.05 -18.11 1.04
CA ARG A 11 -23.35 -18.55 0.50
C ARG A 11 -23.19 -19.89 -0.18
N ALA A 12 -23.86 -20.91 0.33
CA ALA A 12 -23.96 -22.27 -0.23
C ALA A 12 -22.64 -22.90 -0.73
N LYS A 13 -22.20 -22.55 -1.94
CA LYS A 13 -21.02 -23.09 -2.63
C LYS A 13 -19.85 -22.10 -2.73
N VAL A 14 -19.93 -20.93 -2.12
CA VAL A 14 -18.86 -19.92 -2.18
C VAL A 14 -18.58 -19.36 -0.80
N LYS A 15 -17.30 -19.25 -0.44
CA LYS A 15 -16.81 -18.62 0.78
C LYS A 15 -15.64 -17.69 0.45
N TYR A 16 -15.76 -16.45 0.89
CA TYR A 16 -14.70 -15.44 0.85
C TYR A 16 -14.14 -15.24 2.26
N THR A 17 -12.83 -15.11 2.38
CA THR A 17 -12.15 -14.68 3.60
C THR A 17 -11.14 -13.60 3.24
N LEU A 18 -11.43 -12.38 3.63
CA LEU A 18 -10.71 -11.17 3.24
C LEU A 18 -10.13 -10.53 4.49
N THR A 19 -8.89 -10.09 4.44
CA THR A 19 -8.25 -9.38 5.55
C THR A 19 -7.74 -8.04 5.06
N PHE A 20 -8.09 -6.98 5.78
CA PHE A 20 -7.71 -5.59 5.46
C PHE A 20 -6.98 -4.97 6.64
N LYS A 21 -5.83 -4.34 6.38
CA LYS A 21 -4.98 -3.74 7.41
C LYS A 21 -4.95 -2.21 7.34
N ARG A 22 -5.44 -1.64 6.24
CA ARG A 22 -5.45 -0.20 5.98
C ARG A 22 -6.82 0.27 5.56
N ASN A 23 -7.00 1.58 5.69
CA ASN A 23 -8.20 2.31 5.31
C ASN A 23 -8.54 2.25 3.83
N ILE A 24 -7.62 1.94 2.92
CA ILE A 24 -7.90 1.86 1.48
C ILE A 24 -7.26 0.59 0.91
N SER A 25 -8.10 -0.27 0.34
CA SER A 25 -7.68 -1.49 -0.34
C SER A 25 -8.34 -1.61 -1.71
N PHE A 26 -7.60 -2.15 -2.68
CA PHE A 26 -8.07 -2.39 -4.03
C PHE A 26 -8.12 -3.88 -4.32
N ILE A 27 -9.26 -4.41 -4.74
CA ILE A 27 -9.33 -5.79 -5.23
C ILE A 27 -9.35 -5.77 -6.76
N ARG A 28 -8.20 -6.15 -7.35
CA ARG A 28 -8.00 -6.28 -8.79
C ARG A 28 -8.10 -7.73 -9.26
N GLY A 29 -8.32 -7.90 -10.55
CA GLY A 29 -8.23 -9.19 -11.22
C GLY A 29 -9.12 -9.29 -12.45
N ASN A 30 -8.88 -10.33 -13.25
CA ASN A 30 -9.61 -10.59 -14.49
C ASN A 30 -11.12 -10.80 -14.26
N SER A 31 -11.91 -10.71 -15.33
CA SER A 31 -13.33 -11.08 -15.30
C SER A 31 -13.52 -12.49 -14.76
N GLY A 32 -14.62 -12.74 -14.04
CA GLY A 32 -14.98 -14.08 -13.58
C GLY A 32 -14.28 -14.57 -12.29
N THR A 33 -13.48 -13.74 -11.62
CA THR A 33 -12.83 -14.12 -10.33
C THR A 33 -13.74 -14.01 -9.10
N GLY A 34 -15.05 -13.78 -9.27
CA GLY A 34 -16.02 -13.69 -8.17
C GLY A 34 -16.09 -12.35 -7.42
N LYS A 35 -15.46 -11.28 -7.94
CA LYS A 35 -15.47 -9.95 -7.30
C LYS A 35 -16.88 -9.35 -7.18
N THR A 36 -17.64 -9.35 -8.28
CA THR A 36 -19.04 -8.87 -8.28
C THR A 36 -19.92 -9.74 -7.36
N THR A 37 -19.69 -11.05 -7.33
CA THR A 37 -20.42 -11.98 -6.45
C THR A 37 -20.17 -11.66 -4.97
N LEU A 38 -18.94 -11.32 -4.61
CA LEU A 38 -18.61 -10.88 -3.25
C LEU A 38 -19.44 -9.65 -2.85
N VAL A 39 -19.42 -8.58 -3.66
CA VAL A 39 -20.17 -7.35 -3.33
C VAL A 39 -21.67 -7.59 -3.33
N SER A 40 -22.20 -8.37 -4.27
CA SER A 40 -23.62 -8.71 -4.29
C SER A 40 -24.05 -9.50 -3.06
N MET A 41 -23.18 -10.39 -2.53
CA MET A 41 -23.48 -11.13 -1.31
C MET A 41 -23.53 -10.22 -0.08
N ILE A 42 -22.63 -9.24 0.02
CA ILE A 42 -22.66 -8.26 1.12
C ILE A 42 -23.92 -7.41 1.00
N ARG A 43 -24.23 -6.88 -0.19
CA ARG A 43 -25.46 -6.10 -0.41
C ARG A 43 -26.73 -6.90 -0.06
N ASP A 44 -26.83 -8.14 -0.55
CA ASP A 44 -27.95 -9.02 -0.27
C ASP A 44 -28.14 -9.25 1.25
N PHE A 45 -27.04 -9.36 2.00
CA PHE A 45 -27.06 -9.48 3.45
C PHE A 45 -27.52 -8.17 4.12
N ASN A 46 -27.05 -7.02 3.65
CA ASN A 46 -27.46 -5.73 4.23
C ASN A 46 -28.96 -5.45 3.99
N ASP A 47 -29.50 -5.88 2.85
CA ASP A 47 -30.91 -5.69 2.50
C ASP A 47 -31.86 -6.64 3.24
N ARG A 48 -31.45 -7.91 3.46
CA ARG A 48 -32.35 -9.00 3.91
C ARG A 48 -31.85 -9.81 5.11
N GLY A 49 -30.68 -9.48 5.63
CA GLY A 49 -30.02 -10.27 6.67
C GLY A 49 -29.87 -11.75 6.28
N GLN A 50 -30.20 -12.63 7.22
CA GLN A 50 -30.10 -14.09 7.04
C GLN A 50 -31.06 -14.64 5.97
N GLU A 51 -32.15 -13.94 5.65
CA GLU A 51 -33.11 -14.38 4.60
C GLU A 51 -32.48 -14.39 3.20
N SER A 52 -31.38 -13.65 3.01
CA SER A 52 -30.60 -13.69 1.78
C SER A 52 -29.89 -15.04 1.52
N GLY A 53 -29.80 -15.90 2.54
CA GLY A 53 -28.96 -17.11 2.51
C GLY A 53 -27.46 -16.83 2.56
N VAL A 54 -27.06 -15.59 2.90
CA VAL A 54 -25.66 -15.19 3.13
C VAL A 54 -25.38 -15.17 4.61
N THR A 55 -24.20 -15.68 4.98
CA THR A 55 -23.59 -15.41 6.28
C THR A 55 -22.46 -14.42 6.10
N LEU A 56 -22.54 -13.31 6.83
CA LEU A 56 -21.51 -12.26 6.90
C LEU A 56 -20.98 -12.19 8.34
N SER A 57 -19.66 -12.29 8.50
CA SER A 57 -18.99 -12.26 9.80
C SER A 57 -17.77 -11.35 9.71
N CYS A 58 -17.72 -10.35 10.59
CA CYS A 58 -16.63 -9.41 10.77
C CYS A 58 -16.75 -8.80 12.17
N ASP A 59 -15.67 -8.26 12.71
CA ASP A 59 -15.63 -7.54 13.97
C ASP A 59 -16.20 -6.11 13.87
N VAL A 60 -16.38 -5.61 12.64
CA VAL A 60 -16.97 -4.30 12.32
C VAL A 60 -18.05 -4.42 11.24
N PRO A 61 -19.00 -3.47 11.15
CA PRO A 61 -20.01 -3.49 10.10
C PRO A 61 -19.40 -3.47 8.69
N CYS A 62 -20.04 -4.16 7.76
CA CYS A 62 -19.61 -4.23 6.37
C CYS A 62 -20.73 -3.69 5.49
N GLU A 63 -20.47 -2.57 4.82
CA GLU A 63 -21.45 -1.84 4.02
C GLU A 63 -21.14 -1.88 2.53
N THR A 64 -22.15 -1.61 1.70
CA THR A 64 -21.93 -1.31 0.28
C THR A 64 -22.42 0.09 -0.03
N LEU A 65 -21.68 0.82 -0.86
CA LEU A 65 -22.05 2.18 -1.26
C LEU A 65 -22.26 2.23 -2.77
N SER A 66 -23.34 2.86 -3.22
CA SER A 66 -23.64 3.00 -4.65
C SER A 66 -24.57 4.16 -4.98
N GLY A 67 -24.67 4.50 -6.26
CA GLY A 67 -25.65 5.47 -6.75
C GLY A 67 -25.29 6.93 -6.51
N ARG A 68 -26.26 7.82 -6.79
CA ARG A 68 -26.03 9.29 -6.85
C ARG A 68 -26.03 9.98 -5.48
N ARG A 69 -26.50 9.31 -4.43
CA ARG A 69 -26.62 9.87 -3.07
C ARG A 69 -25.50 9.38 -2.14
N TRP A 70 -24.43 8.85 -2.72
CA TRP A 70 -23.30 8.25 -2.00
C TRP A 70 -22.71 9.18 -0.93
N GLU A 71 -22.67 10.50 -1.16
CA GLU A 71 -22.15 11.46 -0.17
C GLU A 71 -22.97 11.47 1.12
N ARG A 72 -24.30 11.52 0.96
CA ARG A 72 -25.22 11.54 2.10
C ARG A 72 -25.19 10.21 2.85
N GLU A 73 -25.12 9.11 2.11
CA GLU A 73 -25.01 7.78 2.70
C GLU A 73 -23.68 7.62 3.46
N LEU A 74 -22.56 8.00 2.84
CA LEU A 74 -21.24 7.93 3.48
C LEU A 74 -21.15 8.81 4.72
N SER A 75 -21.81 9.98 4.75
CA SER A 75 -21.74 10.92 5.88
C SER A 75 -22.27 10.39 7.21
N ILE A 76 -23.04 9.30 7.20
CA ILE A 76 -23.61 8.68 8.40
C ILE A 76 -23.02 7.30 8.70
N ILE A 77 -22.13 6.79 7.85
CA ILE A 77 -21.45 5.51 8.06
C ILE A 77 -20.14 5.80 8.80
N GLU A 78 -19.96 5.19 9.97
CA GLU A 78 -18.73 5.28 10.75
C GLU A 78 -18.23 3.88 11.14
N ASP A 79 -16.93 3.78 11.45
CA ASP A 79 -16.23 2.57 11.87
C ASP A 79 -16.64 1.28 11.14
N SER A 80 -16.76 1.35 9.81
CA SER A 80 -17.22 0.25 8.96
C SER A 80 -16.24 -0.05 7.82
N ILE A 81 -16.39 -1.22 7.19
CA ILE A 81 -15.72 -1.57 5.92
C ILE A 81 -16.72 -1.36 4.78
N ILE A 82 -16.42 -0.44 3.87
CA ILE A 82 -17.29 -0.07 2.75
C ILE A 82 -16.78 -0.68 1.47
N PHE A 83 -17.57 -1.57 0.88
CA PHE A 83 -17.29 -2.21 -0.40
C PHE A 83 -17.90 -1.42 -1.55
N LEU A 84 -17.07 -1.09 -2.54
CA LEU A 84 -17.42 -0.28 -3.70
C LEU A 84 -17.13 -1.07 -4.97
N ASP A 85 -18.15 -1.29 -5.80
CA ASP A 85 -18.00 -2.00 -7.07
C ASP A 85 -17.56 -1.06 -8.22
N GLU A 86 -17.04 -1.64 -9.30
CA GLU A 86 -16.44 -0.94 -10.43
C GLU A 86 -17.43 0.01 -11.15
N GLY A 87 -18.73 -0.27 -11.03
CA GLY A 87 -19.81 0.54 -11.62
C GLY A 87 -20.03 1.91 -10.97
N ASN A 88 -19.33 2.22 -9.88
CA ASN A 88 -19.43 3.49 -9.18
C ASN A 88 -18.43 4.52 -9.73
N GLU A 89 -18.78 5.26 -10.79
CA GLU A 89 -17.89 6.28 -11.38
C GLU A 89 -17.45 7.38 -10.39
N PHE A 90 -18.20 7.62 -9.31
CA PHE A 90 -17.83 8.62 -8.31
C PHE A 90 -16.52 8.31 -7.59
N ILE A 91 -16.06 7.04 -7.57
CA ILE A 91 -14.82 6.65 -6.87
C ILE A 91 -13.56 7.30 -7.48
N TYR A 92 -13.65 7.80 -8.71
CA TYR A 92 -12.56 8.51 -9.39
C TYR A 92 -12.61 10.03 -9.19
N SER A 93 -13.60 10.54 -8.45
CA SER A 93 -13.78 11.96 -8.25
C SER A 93 -12.94 12.50 -7.09
N LYS A 94 -12.58 13.78 -7.17
CA LYS A 94 -11.94 14.51 -6.07
C LYS A 94 -12.85 14.60 -4.84
N ASP A 95 -14.16 14.62 -5.03
CA ASP A 95 -15.10 14.73 -3.92
C ASP A 95 -15.16 13.43 -3.11
N PHE A 96 -15.06 12.27 -3.78
CA PHE A 96 -14.88 11.00 -3.09
C PHE A 96 -13.56 10.97 -2.31
N ALA A 97 -12.45 11.40 -2.91
CA ALA A 97 -11.16 11.46 -2.21
C ALA A 97 -11.19 12.38 -0.98
N LYS A 98 -11.89 13.50 -1.05
CA LYS A 98 -12.12 14.38 0.12
C LYS A 98 -12.96 13.69 1.19
N ALA A 99 -14.00 12.95 0.83
CA ALA A 99 -14.86 12.27 1.78
C ALA A 99 -14.16 11.08 2.46
N VAL A 100 -13.25 10.40 1.76
CA VAL A 100 -12.39 9.36 2.35
C VAL A 100 -11.39 9.97 3.35
N ASN A 101 -10.87 11.16 3.07
CA ASN A 101 -9.95 11.86 3.97
C ASN A 101 -10.70 12.39 5.22
N GLY A 102 -10.39 11.85 6.40
CA GLY A 102 -11.12 12.15 7.62
C GLY A 102 -12.26 11.17 7.92
N SER A 103 -12.44 10.13 7.10
CA SER A 103 -13.38 9.04 7.37
C SER A 103 -12.78 8.04 8.35
N SER A 104 -13.59 7.56 9.30
CA SER A 104 -13.23 6.42 10.15
C SER A 104 -13.33 5.07 9.44
N ASN A 105 -13.86 5.02 8.21
CA ASN A 105 -14.14 3.78 7.51
C ASN A 105 -12.92 3.23 6.77
N TYR A 106 -12.94 1.91 6.52
CA TYR A 106 -12.08 1.29 5.52
C TYR A 106 -12.84 1.17 4.20
N PHE A 107 -12.15 1.37 3.09
CA PHE A 107 -12.72 1.39 1.75
C PHE A 107 -12.10 0.28 0.90
N VAL A 108 -12.94 -0.64 0.46
CA VAL A 108 -12.55 -1.75 -0.41
C VAL A 108 -13.08 -1.49 -1.81
N LEU A 109 -12.18 -1.05 -2.69
CA LEU A 109 -12.47 -0.64 -4.05
C LEU A 109 -12.24 -1.80 -5.01
N ILE A 110 -13.32 -2.26 -5.64
CA ILE A 110 -13.26 -3.23 -6.74
C ILE A 110 -13.22 -2.44 -8.03
N SER A 111 -12.06 -2.35 -8.66
CA SER A 111 -11.88 -1.55 -9.86
C SER A 111 -10.74 -2.11 -10.72
N ARG A 112 -10.87 -1.98 -12.04
CA ARG A 112 -9.75 -2.21 -12.98
C ARG A 112 -8.92 -0.97 -13.23
N ARG A 113 -9.48 0.23 -13.02
CA ARG A 113 -8.77 1.51 -13.21
C ARG A 113 -8.09 1.93 -11.91
N ASP A 114 -6.90 2.52 -12.04
CA ASP A 114 -6.25 3.22 -10.93
C ASP A 114 -7.11 4.41 -10.48
N VAL A 115 -7.16 4.66 -9.17
CA VAL A 115 -7.79 5.86 -8.59
C VAL A 115 -6.66 6.78 -8.13
N SER A 116 -6.20 7.65 -9.03
CA SER A 116 -5.06 8.55 -8.76
C SER A 116 -5.31 9.59 -7.68
N GLU A 117 -6.58 9.86 -7.35
CA GLU A 117 -6.98 10.81 -6.30
C GLU A 117 -6.82 10.23 -4.88
N LEU A 118 -6.57 8.92 -4.74
CA LEU A 118 -6.41 8.25 -3.44
C LEU A 118 -4.98 7.70 -3.26
N PRO A 119 -4.31 7.99 -2.13
CA PRO A 119 -3.01 7.40 -1.82
C PRO A 119 -3.20 6.04 -1.15
N TYR A 120 -3.14 4.96 -1.93
CA TYR A 120 -3.21 3.60 -1.39
C TYR A 120 -1.87 2.87 -1.53
N SER A 121 -1.63 1.95 -0.60
CA SER A 121 -0.41 1.15 -0.56
C SER A 121 -0.37 0.12 -1.69
N VAL A 122 0.83 -0.17 -2.17
CA VAL A 122 1.06 -1.29 -3.10
C VAL A 122 0.62 -2.62 -2.51
N ASP A 123 0.83 -2.83 -1.21
CA ASP A 123 0.45 -4.06 -0.51
C ASP A 123 -1.06 -4.22 -0.37
N GLU A 124 -1.79 -3.11 -0.47
CA GLU A 124 -3.25 -3.08 -0.45
C GLU A 124 -3.86 -3.19 -1.84
N ILE A 125 -3.04 -3.46 -2.87
CA ILE A 125 -3.53 -3.94 -4.16
C ILE A 125 -3.60 -5.46 -4.08
N LEU A 126 -4.81 -5.97 -3.91
CA LEU A 126 -5.13 -7.36 -3.64
C LEU A 126 -5.73 -8.03 -4.87
N LYS A 127 -5.60 -9.36 -4.95
CA LYS A 127 -6.32 -10.24 -5.89
C LYS A 127 -7.10 -11.29 -5.13
N LEU A 128 -8.26 -11.68 -5.65
CA LEU A 128 -8.97 -12.86 -5.17
C LEU A 128 -8.31 -14.11 -5.74
N VAL A 129 -7.88 -15.02 -4.84
CA VAL A 129 -7.26 -16.29 -5.20
C VAL A 129 -8.13 -17.42 -4.67
N ASN A 130 -8.51 -18.35 -5.54
CA ASN A 130 -9.14 -19.60 -5.13
C ASN A 130 -8.11 -20.51 -4.47
N THR A 131 -8.25 -20.80 -3.18
CA THR A 131 -7.30 -21.60 -2.41
C THR A 131 -7.66 -23.07 -2.40
N THR A 132 -8.95 -23.39 -2.48
CA THR A 132 -9.41 -24.78 -2.45
C THR A 132 -10.77 -24.88 -3.15
N SER A 133 -11.03 -26.04 -3.76
CA SER A 133 -12.39 -26.49 -4.05
C SER A 133 -12.63 -27.78 -3.28
N LYS A 134 -13.65 -27.83 -2.41
CA LYS A 134 -14.04 -29.06 -1.71
C LYS A 134 -15.30 -29.62 -2.33
N THR A 135 -15.26 -30.89 -2.72
CA THR A 135 -16.45 -31.63 -3.13
C THR A 135 -17.27 -31.96 -1.89
N ILE A 136 -18.45 -31.38 -1.80
CA ILE A 136 -19.49 -31.71 -0.83
C ILE A 136 -20.21 -32.97 -1.36
N ASN A 137 -20.55 -33.92 -0.48
CA ASN A 137 -21.37 -35.10 -0.81
C ASN A 137 -20.85 -36.02 -1.96
N GLY A 138 -19.56 -36.00 -2.28
CA GLY A 138 -18.94 -36.92 -3.25
C GLY A 138 -19.30 -36.71 -4.74
N ARG A 139 -20.10 -35.70 -5.09
CA ARG A 139 -20.51 -35.41 -6.48
C ARG A 139 -19.69 -34.25 -7.06
N LYS A 140 -19.09 -34.42 -8.25
CA LYS A 140 -18.32 -33.35 -8.93
C LYS A 140 -19.08 -32.02 -9.09
N SER A 141 -20.41 -32.04 -9.15
CA SER A 141 -21.29 -30.87 -9.25
C SER A 141 -21.50 -30.10 -7.94
N ASP A 142 -21.04 -30.63 -6.81
CA ASP A 142 -21.24 -30.07 -5.47
C ASP A 142 -19.92 -29.52 -4.90
N ARG A 143 -19.22 -28.70 -5.69
CA ARG A 143 -17.97 -28.05 -5.24
C ARG A 143 -18.26 -26.74 -4.51
N ARG A 144 -17.67 -26.57 -3.34
CA ARG A 144 -17.56 -25.28 -2.63
C ARG A 144 -16.21 -24.64 -2.92
N PHE A 145 -16.23 -23.40 -3.36
CA PHE A 145 -15.06 -22.57 -3.67
C PHE A 145 -14.70 -21.68 -2.50
N TYR A 146 -13.42 -21.68 -2.16
CA TYR A 146 -12.85 -20.86 -1.11
C TYR A 146 -11.91 -19.85 -1.75
N SER A 147 -12.18 -18.57 -1.53
CA SER A 147 -11.40 -17.47 -2.08
C SER A 147 -10.85 -16.61 -0.95
N VAL A 148 -9.59 -16.21 -1.07
CA VAL A 148 -8.94 -15.27 -0.15
C VAL A 148 -8.36 -14.09 -0.89
N THR A 149 -8.13 -12.98 -0.20
CA THR A 149 -7.28 -11.90 -0.72
C THR A 149 -5.80 -12.27 -0.56
N LYS A 150 -5.01 -11.98 -1.59
CA LYS A 150 -3.55 -11.94 -1.51
C LYS A 150 -3.05 -10.66 -2.18
N PRO A 151 -1.94 -10.07 -1.72
CA PRO A 151 -1.27 -9.01 -2.47
C PRO A 151 -1.06 -9.43 -3.93
N LEU A 152 -1.33 -8.49 -4.84
CA LEU A 152 -1.11 -8.66 -6.27
C LEU A 152 0.39 -8.60 -6.56
N TYR A 153 1.08 -7.64 -5.93
CA TYR A 153 2.53 -7.48 -5.96
C TYR A 153 3.10 -7.98 -4.65
N ASP A 154 4.16 -8.77 -4.74
CA ASP A 154 4.88 -9.30 -3.60
C ASP A 154 6.25 -8.62 -3.51
N HIS A 155 6.82 -8.60 -2.31
CA HIS A 155 8.13 -8.01 -2.05
C HIS A 155 8.97 -8.89 -1.14
N THR A 156 10.29 -8.76 -1.26
CA THR A 156 11.23 -9.39 -0.32
C THR A 156 11.15 -8.71 1.05
N THR A 157 11.81 -9.25 2.07
CA THR A 157 11.93 -8.60 3.39
C THR A 157 12.53 -7.19 3.34
N SER A 158 13.23 -6.82 2.27
CA SER A 158 13.80 -5.49 2.02
C SER A 158 12.91 -4.58 1.17
N MET A 159 11.61 -4.88 1.01
CA MET A 159 10.66 -4.09 0.23
C MET A 159 11.06 -3.95 -1.25
N LEU A 160 11.80 -4.94 -1.77
CA LEU A 160 12.12 -5.04 -3.18
C LEU A 160 10.99 -5.75 -3.91
N TYR A 161 10.34 -5.02 -4.81
CA TYR A 161 9.31 -5.58 -5.70
C TYR A 161 9.98 -6.05 -6.99
N GLN A 162 10.13 -7.37 -7.09
CA GLN A 162 10.81 -8.05 -8.19
C GLN A 162 9.82 -8.92 -8.98
N ASP A 163 9.98 -8.94 -10.30
CA ASP A 163 9.49 -10.06 -11.11
C ASP A 163 10.69 -10.98 -11.43
N LEU A 164 10.42 -12.26 -11.72
CA LEU A 164 11.42 -13.31 -11.94
C LEU A 164 12.50 -13.01 -13.01
N ASN A 165 12.32 -11.97 -13.84
CA ASN A 165 13.17 -11.65 -14.99
C ASN A 165 13.93 -10.32 -14.84
N VAL A 166 13.96 -9.73 -13.64
CA VAL A 166 14.58 -8.43 -13.37
C VAL A 166 15.52 -8.57 -12.19
N GLY A 167 16.80 -8.30 -12.39
CA GLY A 167 17.79 -8.39 -11.32
C GLY A 167 19.13 -7.81 -11.75
N PHE A 168 19.73 -7.04 -10.86
CA PHE A 168 21.11 -6.58 -10.92
C PHE A 168 21.61 -6.50 -9.47
N GLU A 169 22.91 -6.74 -9.26
CA GLU A 169 23.51 -6.65 -7.92
C GLU A 169 23.73 -5.20 -7.50
N ILE A 170 24.17 -4.34 -8.43
CA ILE A 170 24.40 -2.91 -8.21
C ILE A 170 23.69 -2.14 -9.34
N PRO A 171 22.89 -1.11 -9.04
CA PRO A 171 22.27 -0.29 -10.07
C PRO A 171 23.29 0.58 -10.79
N ASP A 172 23.07 0.81 -12.08
CA ASP A 172 23.77 1.83 -12.85
C ASP A 172 23.31 3.23 -12.41
N ALA A 173 22.05 3.38 -11.99
CA ALA A 173 21.49 4.62 -11.46
C ALA A 173 20.36 4.40 -10.45
N VAL A 174 20.20 5.37 -9.55
CA VAL A 174 19.07 5.44 -8.61
C VAL A 174 18.14 6.59 -9.00
N VAL A 175 16.84 6.31 -9.11
CA VAL A 175 15.80 7.33 -9.30
C VAL A 175 14.93 7.40 -8.06
N VAL A 176 14.94 8.52 -7.37
CA VAL A 176 14.18 8.75 -6.14
C VAL A 176 12.94 9.56 -6.45
N GLU A 177 11.80 9.10 -5.94
CA GLU A 177 10.51 9.77 -6.09
C GLU A 177 10.49 11.16 -5.43
N ASP A 178 10.96 11.23 -4.18
CA ASP A 178 11.01 12.47 -3.40
C ASP A 178 12.00 13.51 -3.98
N SER A 179 11.83 14.77 -3.59
CA SER A 179 12.73 15.90 -3.91
C SER A 179 13.33 16.57 -2.67
N LYS A 180 12.98 16.12 -1.46
CA LYS A 180 13.34 16.75 -0.20
C LYS A 180 14.25 15.84 0.62
N SER A 181 13.87 15.52 1.85
CA SER A 181 14.70 14.81 2.82
C SER A 181 15.12 13.41 2.33
N GLY A 182 14.22 12.67 1.67
CA GLY A 182 14.52 11.37 1.08
C GLY A 182 15.57 11.52 -0.02
N TYR A 183 15.37 12.47 -0.95
CA TYR A 183 16.36 12.72 -2.00
C TYR A 183 17.70 13.19 -1.45
N GLN A 184 17.73 14.08 -0.46
CA GLN A 184 18.98 14.55 0.18
C GLN A 184 19.78 13.38 0.77
N PHE A 185 19.11 12.43 1.42
CA PHE A 185 19.75 11.22 1.92
C PHE A 185 20.28 10.34 0.79
N PHE A 186 19.41 9.93 -0.14
CA PHE A 186 19.77 8.98 -1.19
C PHE A 186 20.82 9.54 -2.16
N SER A 187 20.75 10.82 -2.53
CA SER A 187 21.79 11.45 -3.36
C SER A 187 23.15 11.46 -2.68
N THR A 188 23.21 11.72 -1.37
CA THR A 188 24.44 11.65 -0.59
C THR A 188 24.97 10.23 -0.49
N LEU A 189 24.09 9.25 -0.25
CA LEU A 189 24.45 7.83 -0.21
C LEU A 189 25.00 7.36 -1.55
N CYS A 190 24.29 7.62 -2.64
CA CYS A 190 24.69 7.18 -3.98
C CYS A 190 25.99 7.85 -4.42
N ASN A 191 26.23 9.12 -4.07
CA ASN A 191 27.52 9.79 -4.32
C ASN A 191 28.69 9.04 -3.65
N ARG A 192 28.52 8.59 -2.40
CA ARG A 192 29.56 7.78 -1.72
C ARG A 192 29.78 6.41 -2.36
N LEU A 193 28.74 5.84 -2.98
CA LEU A 193 28.80 4.58 -3.71
C LEU A 193 29.26 4.75 -5.18
N GLY A 194 29.44 5.97 -5.66
CA GLY A 194 29.75 6.25 -7.07
C GLY A 194 28.60 6.02 -8.04
N ILE A 195 27.35 6.04 -7.56
CA ILE A 195 26.14 5.78 -8.35
C ILE A 195 25.42 7.11 -8.66
N PRO A 196 25.11 7.41 -9.93
CA PRO A 196 24.23 8.53 -10.30
C PRO A 196 22.87 8.47 -9.60
N CYS A 197 22.41 9.61 -9.06
CA CYS A 197 21.12 9.70 -8.36
C CYS A 197 20.27 10.86 -8.87
N TYR A 198 19.10 10.53 -9.40
CA TYR A 198 18.14 11.47 -9.98
C TYR A 198 16.89 11.59 -9.12
N THR A 199 16.28 12.76 -9.07
CA THR A 199 14.97 12.97 -8.44
C THR A 199 13.88 13.04 -9.49
N ALA A 200 12.76 12.36 -9.25
CA ALA A 200 11.56 12.48 -10.06
C ALA A 200 10.73 13.70 -9.68
N THR A 201 10.96 14.32 -8.51
CA THR A 201 10.16 15.44 -7.99
C THR A 201 8.67 15.10 -7.84
N GLY A 202 8.40 13.87 -7.39
CA GLY A 202 7.07 13.33 -7.13
C GLY A 202 6.74 12.10 -7.98
N VAL A 203 5.93 11.20 -7.43
CA VAL A 203 5.61 9.90 -8.01
C VAL A 203 5.02 9.95 -9.43
N ALA A 204 4.28 11.01 -9.76
CA ALA A 204 3.68 11.17 -11.09
C ALA A 204 4.72 11.30 -12.21
N ASN A 205 5.92 11.79 -11.89
CA ASN A 205 7.01 11.97 -12.84
C ASN A 205 7.93 10.74 -12.94
N LEU A 206 7.84 9.79 -12.00
CA LEU A 206 8.80 8.69 -11.87
C LEU A 206 8.93 7.87 -13.15
N LYS A 207 7.80 7.56 -13.81
CA LYS A 207 7.78 6.88 -15.12
C LYS A 207 8.64 7.62 -16.15
N ARG A 208 8.45 8.95 -16.26
CA ARG A 208 9.16 9.78 -17.23
C ARG A 208 10.65 9.85 -16.89
N THR A 209 10.99 10.08 -15.62
CA THR A 209 12.39 10.16 -15.18
C THR A 209 13.14 8.85 -15.44
N ILE A 210 12.52 7.69 -15.19
CA ILE A 210 13.11 6.38 -15.52
C ILE A 210 13.30 6.21 -17.03
N HIS A 211 12.34 6.65 -17.85
CA HIS A 211 12.42 6.57 -19.30
C HIS A 211 13.57 7.40 -19.88
N GLU A 212 13.71 8.64 -19.40
CA GLU A 212 14.71 9.62 -19.84
C GLU A 212 16.11 9.35 -19.23
N CYS A 213 16.19 8.52 -18.19
CA CYS A 213 17.44 8.09 -17.57
C CYS A 213 18.35 7.42 -18.61
N PRO A 214 19.62 7.84 -18.79
CA PRO A 214 20.50 7.23 -19.78
C PRO A 214 20.87 5.78 -19.42
N GLU A 215 20.98 5.47 -18.13
CA GLU A 215 21.38 4.17 -17.61
C GLU A 215 20.32 3.07 -17.80
N GLN A 216 20.71 1.80 -17.74
CA GLN A 216 19.82 0.65 -18.06
C GLN A 216 19.33 -0.07 -16.81
N ASN A 217 20.20 -0.32 -15.84
CA ASN A 217 19.86 -0.94 -14.57
C ASN A 217 19.50 0.14 -13.55
N ILE A 218 18.19 0.33 -13.32
CA ILE A 218 17.67 1.42 -12.51
C ILE A 218 17.04 0.88 -11.24
N LEU A 219 17.49 1.38 -10.08
CA LEU A 219 16.76 1.23 -8.83
C LEU A 219 15.85 2.45 -8.64
N ALA A 220 14.54 2.26 -8.72
CA ALA A 220 13.59 3.30 -8.40
C ALA A 220 13.11 3.19 -6.95
N ILE A 221 13.13 4.30 -6.23
CA ILE A 221 12.78 4.38 -4.80
C ILE A 221 11.57 5.31 -4.64
N GLY A 222 10.57 4.91 -3.85
CA GLY A 222 9.42 5.76 -3.55
C GLY A 222 8.60 5.29 -2.35
N ASP A 223 7.64 6.11 -1.92
CA ASP A 223 6.82 5.83 -0.73
C ASP A 223 5.71 4.80 -1.03
N GLY A 224 5.97 3.53 -0.71
CA GLY A 224 5.11 2.38 -0.95
C GLY A 224 3.70 2.52 -0.35
N ALA A 225 3.54 3.25 0.75
CA ALA A 225 2.24 3.49 1.38
C ALA A 225 1.27 4.30 0.49
N ALA A 226 1.77 5.02 -0.51
CA ALA A 226 0.97 5.82 -1.44
C ALA A 226 1.28 5.55 -2.93
N PHE A 227 2.12 4.55 -3.23
CA PHE A 227 2.62 4.29 -4.58
C PHE A 227 1.64 3.50 -5.46
N GLY A 228 0.60 2.90 -4.88
CA GLY A 228 -0.31 1.99 -5.55
C GLY A 228 -0.97 2.52 -6.85
N PRO A 229 -1.35 3.81 -6.98
CA PRO A 229 -1.88 4.36 -8.24
C PRO A 229 -0.88 4.43 -9.41
N TYR A 230 0.41 4.20 -9.15
CA TYR A 230 1.49 4.42 -10.10
C TYR A 230 2.25 3.14 -10.46
N ILE A 231 2.10 2.07 -9.68
CA ILE A 231 2.92 0.86 -9.83
C ILE A 231 2.89 0.27 -11.23
N GLU A 232 1.72 0.08 -11.85
CA GLU A 232 1.60 -0.44 -13.22
C GLU A 232 2.30 0.45 -14.25
N LYS A 233 2.19 1.77 -14.10
CA LYS A 233 2.81 2.75 -15.01
C LYS A 233 4.33 2.70 -14.94
N VAL A 234 4.87 2.51 -13.73
CA VAL A 234 6.31 2.42 -13.47
C VAL A 234 6.84 1.05 -13.88
N LEU A 235 6.16 -0.04 -13.54
CA LEU A 235 6.51 -1.39 -13.99
C LEU A 235 6.49 -1.50 -15.52
N GLY A 236 5.62 -0.76 -16.21
CA GLY A 236 5.63 -0.68 -17.67
C GLY A 236 6.96 -0.16 -18.26
N GLN A 237 7.83 0.49 -17.48
CA GLN A 237 9.18 0.85 -17.93
C GLN A 237 10.11 -0.36 -18.08
N ARG A 238 9.76 -1.52 -17.51
CA ARG A 238 10.52 -2.78 -17.64
C ARG A 238 10.60 -3.30 -19.08
N VAL A 239 9.77 -2.78 -19.98
CA VAL A 239 9.85 -3.07 -21.42
C VAL A 239 11.12 -2.46 -22.06
N TYR A 240 11.64 -1.38 -21.48
CA TYR A 240 12.76 -0.61 -22.05
C TYR A 240 14.01 -0.59 -21.17
N LYS A 241 13.86 -0.82 -19.87
CA LYS A 241 14.90 -0.68 -18.84
C LYS A 241 14.84 -1.86 -17.88
N ASN A 242 15.94 -2.19 -17.21
CA ASN A 242 15.94 -3.17 -16.12
C ASN A 242 15.63 -2.43 -14.80
N VAL A 243 14.36 -2.42 -14.38
CA VAL A 243 13.88 -1.57 -13.26
C VAL A 243 13.58 -2.39 -12.01
N LEU A 244 14.37 -2.19 -10.96
CA LEU A 244 14.10 -2.68 -9.61
C LEU A 244 13.35 -1.60 -8.81
N LEU A 245 12.31 -1.99 -8.07
CA LEU A 245 11.55 -1.07 -7.22
C LEU A 245 11.84 -1.34 -5.75
N PHE A 246 12.28 -0.32 -5.01
CA PHE A 246 12.34 -0.31 -3.56
C PHE A 246 11.26 0.61 -3.02
N LEU A 247 10.21 0.04 -2.43
CA LEU A 247 9.04 0.78 -1.98
C LEU A 247 8.80 0.53 -0.48
N PRO A 248 9.64 1.09 0.41
CA PRO A 248 9.33 1.08 1.85
C PRO A 248 8.04 1.85 2.13
N GLU A 249 7.46 1.73 3.33
CA GLU A 249 6.26 2.50 3.69
C GLU A 249 6.41 3.99 3.40
N SER A 250 7.57 4.54 3.77
CA SER A 250 8.03 5.89 3.45
C SER A 250 9.53 6.00 3.77
N PHE A 251 10.18 7.09 3.33
CA PHE A 251 11.52 7.40 3.82
C PHE A 251 11.59 7.58 5.34
N GLU A 252 10.59 8.22 5.96
CA GLU A 252 10.53 8.40 7.41
C GLU A 252 10.44 7.08 8.17
N TRP A 253 9.68 6.11 7.63
CA TRP A 253 9.65 4.76 8.16
C TRP A 253 11.03 4.09 8.11
N THR A 254 11.78 4.25 7.01
CA THR A 254 13.15 3.74 6.90
C THR A 254 14.07 4.35 7.96
N LEU A 255 13.96 5.66 8.21
CA LEU A 255 14.72 6.31 9.29
C LEU A 255 14.36 5.78 10.68
N LEU A 256 13.08 5.53 10.95
CA LEU A 256 12.64 4.92 12.21
C LEU A 256 13.17 3.48 12.36
N GLN A 257 13.16 2.70 11.28
CA GLN A 257 13.62 1.31 11.27
C GLN A 257 15.13 1.18 11.50
N SER A 258 15.93 2.19 11.11
CA SER A 258 17.38 2.21 11.30
C SER A 258 17.83 2.18 12.77
N GLY A 259 16.93 2.44 13.72
CA GLY A 259 17.24 2.48 15.16
C GLY A 259 18.00 3.74 15.60
N LEU A 260 18.16 4.75 14.74
CA LEU A 260 18.84 6.00 15.08
C LEU A 260 18.12 6.84 16.15
N ILE A 261 16.80 6.70 16.24
CA ILE A 261 15.97 7.44 17.19
C ILE A 261 15.73 6.55 18.41
N PRO A 262 16.28 6.90 19.59
CA PRO A 262 16.20 6.04 20.76
C PRO A 262 14.82 6.15 21.42
N ASN A 263 13.92 5.20 21.12
CA ASN A 263 12.64 5.10 21.80
C ASN A 263 12.10 3.65 21.77
N ASN A 264 11.66 3.14 22.92
CA ASN A 264 11.23 1.75 23.08
C ASN A 264 9.87 1.41 22.45
N ASP A 265 9.07 2.42 22.08
CA ASP A 265 7.78 2.22 21.43
C ASP A 265 7.91 2.13 19.91
N ILE A 266 8.98 2.72 19.32
CA ILE A 266 9.21 2.67 17.87
C ILE A 266 9.18 1.23 17.34
N PRO A 267 9.96 0.27 17.89
CA PRO A 267 9.94 -1.11 17.37
C PRO A 267 8.58 -1.80 17.50
N LYS A 268 7.80 -1.48 18.53
CA LYS A 268 6.47 -2.06 18.74
C LYS A 268 5.49 -1.58 17.67
N ILE A 269 5.54 -0.28 17.36
CA ILE A 269 4.70 0.34 16.33
C ILE A 269 5.08 -0.17 14.94
N LEU A 270 6.38 -0.22 14.61
CA LEU A 270 6.86 -0.70 13.31
C LEU A 270 6.50 -2.17 13.05
N LYS A 271 6.38 -2.99 14.10
CA LYS A 271 6.01 -4.41 14.00
C LYS A 271 4.53 -4.62 13.64
N ASP A 272 3.64 -3.76 14.12
CA ASP A 272 2.22 -3.83 13.80
C ASP A 272 1.62 -2.42 13.70
N PRO A 273 1.87 -1.69 12.59
CA PRO A 273 1.40 -0.31 12.46
C PRO A 273 -0.12 -0.20 12.49
N SER A 274 -0.83 -1.23 12.00
CA SER A 274 -2.30 -1.24 11.92
C SER A 274 -2.96 -1.01 13.29
N SER A 275 -2.35 -1.49 14.38
CA SER A 275 -2.86 -1.31 15.74
C SER A 275 -2.72 0.12 16.31
N TYR A 276 -1.96 0.99 15.64
CA TYR A 276 -1.66 2.35 16.12
C TYR A 276 -2.15 3.45 15.18
N ILE A 277 -2.37 3.15 13.90
CA ILE A 277 -2.73 4.15 12.89
C ILE A 277 -4.24 4.24 12.75
N GLU A 278 -4.78 5.40 13.11
CA GLU A 278 -6.21 5.72 13.04
C GLU A 278 -6.59 6.25 11.65
N SER A 279 -7.55 5.59 10.98
CA SER A 279 -7.94 5.92 9.60
C SER A 279 -8.47 7.35 9.43
N ARG A 280 -9.13 7.86 10.47
CA ARG A 280 -9.68 9.22 10.50
C ARG A 280 -8.58 10.28 10.49
N ASP A 281 -7.46 10.02 11.17
CA ASP A 281 -6.37 10.97 11.30
C ASP A 281 -5.38 10.86 10.12
N TYR A 282 -5.17 9.64 9.63
CA TYR A 282 -4.11 9.33 8.68
C TYR A 282 -4.64 8.63 7.42
N LEU A 283 -4.78 9.42 6.35
CA LEU A 283 -5.15 8.90 5.03
C LEU A 283 -4.13 7.91 4.46
N SER A 284 -2.84 8.09 4.79
CA SER A 284 -1.73 7.20 4.42
C SER A 284 -0.80 7.03 5.62
N TRP A 285 -0.17 5.86 5.72
CA TRP A 285 0.80 5.54 6.77
C TRP A 285 2.07 6.41 6.70
N GLU A 286 2.42 6.95 5.54
CA GLU A 286 3.52 7.91 5.38
C GLU A 286 3.36 9.15 6.28
N ARG A 287 2.13 9.69 6.37
CA ARG A 287 1.82 10.83 7.22
C ARG A 287 2.01 10.49 8.70
N PHE A 288 1.57 9.30 9.11
CA PHE A 288 1.75 8.83 10.47
C PHE A 288 3.23 8.67 10.82
N PHE A 289 4.03 8.04 9.97
CA PHE A 289 5.46 7.87 10.22
C PHE A 289 6.22 9.20 10.20
N THR A 290 5.77 10.16 9.39
CA THR A 290 6.28 11.53 9.43
C THR A 290 6.04 12.18 10.80
N ASP A 291 4.79 12.20 11.28
CA ASP A 291 4.45 12.78 12.58
C ASP A 291 5.18 12.09 13.73
N MET A 292 5.24 10.75 13.67
CA MET A 292 5.96 9.92 14.62
C MET A 292 7.46 10.24 14.66
N LEU A 293 8.10 10.35 13.50
CA LEU A 293 9.53 10.68 13.41
C LEU A 293 9.79 12.10 13.90
N VAL A 294 8.98 13.08 13.53
CA VAL A 294 9.09 14.46 14.05
C VAL A 294 8.98 14.45 15.57
N LYS A 295 7.94 13.83 16.13
CA LYS A 295 7.70 13.73 17.57
C LYS A 295 8.89 13.13 18.31
N TYR A 296 9.37 11.96 17.90
CA TYR A 296 10.42 11.25 18.63
C TYR A 296 11.84 11.77 18.37
N SER A 297 12.05 12.53 17.29
CA SER A 297 13.37 13.10 16.99
C SER A 297 13.58 14.52 17.54
N THR A 298 12.52 15.23 17.94
CA THR A 298 12.55 16.68 18.28
C THR A 298 13.65 17.03 19.28
N ASP A 299 13.76 16.29 20.39
CA ASP A 299 14.73 16.55 21.46
C ASP A 299 16.04 15.74 21.30
N THR A 300 16.35 15.32 20.08
CA THR A 300 17.56 14.54 19.77
C THR A 300 18.45 15.28 18.78
N ARG A 301 19.71 14.86 18.66
CA ARG A 301 20.61 15.35 17.61
C ARG A 301 20.08 15.09 16.19
N TYR A 302 19.11 14.19 16.05
CA TYR A 302 18.50 13.76 14.79
C TYR A 302 17.16 14.46 14.51
N ALA A 303 16.86 15.62 15.14
CA ALA A 303 15.63 16.36 14.88
C ALA A 303 15.28 16.42 13.38
N TYR A 304 14.13 15.86 13.02
CA TYR A 304 13.73 15.64 11.63
C TYR A 304 12.90 16.81 11.09
N LYS A 305 13.15 17.16 9.83
CA LYS A 305 12.34 18.10 9.06
C LYS A 305 12.17 17.57 7.64
N LYS A 306 10.92 17.36 7.22
CA LYS A 306 10.60 16.81 5.89
C LYS A 306 11.13 17.66 4.72
N THR A 307 11.25 18.98 4.90
CA THR A 307 11.75 19.90 3.87
C THR A 307 13.26 19.95 3.74
N LYS A 308 14.00 19.69 4.83
CA LYS A 308 15.46 19.72 4.86
C LYS A 308 15.96 18.75 5.91
N LEU A 309 16.57 17.66 5.47
CA LEU A 309 17.15 16.65 6.33
C LEU A 309 18.26 17.26 7.20
N ASN A 310 18.27 16.86 8.46
CA ASN A 310 19.32 17.23 9.40
C ASN A 310 20.66 16.57 8.99
N GLU A 311 21.73 17.35 8.93
CA GLU A 311 23.06 16.90 8.49
C GLU A 311 23.61 15.72 9.30
N GLN A 312 23.13 15.51 10.54
CA GLN A 312 23.53 14.33 11.32
C GLN A 312 23.15 13.01 10.63
N TYR A 313 22.08 12.97 9.82
CA TYR A 313 21.70 11.79 9.03
C TYR A 313 22.66 11.51 7.87
N LEU A 314 23.39 12.53 7.41
CA LEU A 314 24.36 12.43 6.30
C LEU A 314 25.77 12.05 6.77
N LYS A 315 25.97 11.88 8.09
CA LYS A 315 27.25 11.42 8.63
C LYS A 315 27.42 9.91 8.42
N PRO A 316 28.66 9.40 8.23
CA PRO A 316 28.92 7.99 7.94
C PRO A 316 28.25 7.02 8.92
N GLN A 317 28.32 7.29 10.23
CA GLN A 317 27.69 6.44 11.24
C GLN A 317 26.17 6.31 11.05
N ALA A 318 25.49 7.44 10.79
CA ALA A 318 24.04 7.45 10.62
C ALA A 318 23.62 6.81 9.30
N MET A 319 24.34 7.13 8.22
CA MET A 319 24.11 6.51 6.91
C MET A 319 24.30 5.00 6.96
N ASN A 320 25.31 4.49 7.65
CA ASN A 320 25.53 3.04 7.78
C ASN A 320 24.37 2.37 8.54
N ALA A 321 23.85 3.01 9.60
CA ALA A 321 22.68 2.49 10.32
C ALA A 321 21.43 2.42 9.42
N VAL A 322 21.22 3.44 8.58
CA VAL A 322 20.11 3.44 7.60
C VAL A 322 20.36 2.43 6.49
N ALA A 323 21.58 2.31 5.97
CA ALA A 323 21.92 1.36 4.91
C ALA A 323 21.65 -0.10 5.31
N ASN A 324 21.79 -0.44 6.59
CA ASN A 324 21.48 -1.78 7.10
C ASN A 324 20.00 -2.18 6.92
N VAL A 325 19.08 -1.22 6.78
CA VAL A 325 17.66 -1.48 6.50
C VAL A 325 17.28 -1.24 5.03
N LEU A 326 18.25 -0.84 4.19
CA LEU A 326 18.09 -0.71 2.75
C LEU A 326 18.36 -2.04 2.02
N PRO A 327 17.95 -2.14 0.73
CA PRO A 327 18.39 -3.19 -0.18
C PRO A 327 19.91 -3.35 -0.20
N GLU A 328 20.38 -4.59 -0.41
CA GLU A 328 21.82 -4.91 -0.44
C GLU A 328 22.59 -4.11 -1.48
N CYS A 329 21.96 -3.80 -2.62
CA CYS A 329 22.53 -2.99 -3.68
C CYS A 329 22.84 -1.52 -3.30
N LEU A 330 22.42 -1.07 -2.11
CA LEU A 330 22.73 0.25 -1.53
C LEU A 330 23.57 0.16 -0.25
N ARG A 331 24.07 -1.01 0.12
CA ARG A 331 24.96 -1.18 1.28
C ARG A 331 26.40 -0.95 0.84
N ALA A 332 27.14 -0.13 1.59
CA ALA A 332 28.59 -0.06 1.45
C ALA A 332 29.21 -1.30 2.11
N GLU A 333 30.23 -1.89 1.46
CA GLU A 333 31.08 -2.92 2.08
C GLU A 333 31.84 -2.39 3.31
#